data_AF-A0A101Y4K5-F1
#
_entry.id   AF-A0A101Y4K5-F1
#
_cell.length_a   1.000
_cell.length_b   1.000
_cell.length_c   1.000
_cell.angle_alpha   90.00
_cell.angle_beta   90.00
_cell.angle_gamma   90.00
#
_symmetry.space_group_name_H-M   'P 1'
#
loop_
_entity.id
_entity.type
_entity.pdbx_description
1 polymer ?
#
loop_
_entity_poly.entity_id
_entity_poly.type
_entity_poly.pdbx_seq_one_letter_code
_entity_poly.pdbx_strand_id
1 'polypeptide(L)'
;MAIESNLKMVWIMFFVFLLLFVLNLFGHSNSPGPTARMWNLIDFWALLISIMLLVKHKLPATREILISVLMAAAVAAAYINVSLFSMITASALTLLASLALFSTFNRHSEGRLVFLNTASIKSVAVSILTGAAAGTVLGVVNLMLSGQDLSHYSIQFIYFKIALSPAIFEEIVLRALFYAFCLSLLNGRIDTRVRKFTAWFMMIIPHVLIHTPESFINGGIVQGMIYIIMLALLFGLPFAVLQQKRDITSAMLAHGIVDIIRFCFLGLPY
;
A
#
# COMPACT_ATOMS: atom_id res chain seq x y z
N MET A 1 18.38 -6.55 28.47
CA MET A 1 16.98 -7.04 28.50
C MET A 1 16.62 -7.48 27.08
N ALA A 2 16.55 -8.78 26.82
CA ALA A 2 16.21 -9.29 25.49
C ALA A 2 14.74 -8.97 25.21
N ILE A 3 14.47 -8.03 24.31
CA ILE A 3 13.10 -7.70 23.90
C ILE A 3 12.62 -8.89 23.05
N GLU A 4 11.70 -9.69 23.59
CA GLU A 4 11.14 -10.85 22.91
C GLU A 4 10.44 -10.44 21.61
N SER A 5 10.71 -11.19 20.55
CA SER A 5 10.08 -11.00 19.23
C SER A 5 8.58 -11.30 19.35
N ASN A 6 7.73 -10.31 19.10
CA ASN A 6 6.28 -10.46 19.32
C ASN A 6 5.53 -10.84 18.03
N LEU A 7 5.91 -11.98 17.47
CA LEU A 7 5.26 -12.54 16.27
C LEU A 7 3.78 -12.82 16.51
N LYS A 8 3.41 -13.24 17.73
CA LYS A 8 2.03 -13.50 18.14
C LYS A 8 1.17 -12.25 17.97
N MET A 9 1.66 -11.08 18.39
CA MET A 9 0.92 -9.82 18.27
C MET A 9 0.63 -9.43 16.81
N VAL A 10 1.57 -9.68 15.88
CA VAL A 10 1.33 -9.43 14.45
C VAL A 10 0.14 -10.24 13.96
N TRP A 11 0.12 -11.54 14.27
CA TRP A 11 -0.96 -12.44 13.86
C TRP A 11 -2.28 -12.19 14.60
N ILE A 12 -2.25 -11.78 15.87
CA ILE A 12 -3.45 -11.36 16.61
C ILE A 12 -4.08 -10.16 15.93
N MET A 13 -3.30 -9.14 15.57
CA MET A 13 -3.82 -7.97 14.86
C MET A 13 -4.40 -8.35 13.49
N PHE A 14 -3.73 -9.23 12.74
CA PHE A 14 -4.28 -9.71 11.49
C PHE A 14 -5.57 -10.52 11.69
N PHE A 15 -5.64 -11.36 12.71
CA PHE A 15 -6.84 -12.15 13.01
C PHE A 15 -8.04 -11.25 13.37
N VAL A 16 -7.82 -10.20 14.16
CA VAL A 16 -8.85 -9.19 14.46
C VAL A 16 -9.31 -8.50 13.18
N PHE A 17 -8.38 -8.09 12.30
CA PHE A 17 -8.72 -7.52 11.00
C PHE A 17 -9.52 -8.49 10.13
N LEU A 18 -9.15 -9.77 10.09
CA LEU A 18 -9.86 -10.81 9.34
C LEU A 18 -11.27 -11.06 9.90
N LEU A 19 -11.44 -11.06 11.23
CA LEU A 19 -12.76 -11.17 11.86
C LEU A 19 -13.66 -10.01 11.43
N LEU A 20 -13.14 -8.78 11.46
CA LEU A 20 -13.87 -7.60 11.01
C LEU A 20 -14.19 -7.66 9.51
N PHE A 21 -13.28 -8.18 8.69
CA PHE A 21 -13.54 -8.46 7.27
C PHE A 21 -14.71 -9.43 7.09
N VAL A 22 -14.73 -10.55 7.82
CA VAL A 22 -15.84 -11.52 7.75
C VAL A 22 -17.15 -10.89 8.22
N LEU A 23 -17.14 -10.15 9.33
CA LEU A 23 -18.33 -9.44 9.82
C LEU A 23 -18.84 -8.41 8.81
N ASN A 24 -17.95 -7.74 8.08
CA ASN A 24 -18.30 -6.78 7.04
C ASN A 24 -19.14 -7.40 5.90
N LEU A 25 -18.94 -8.69 5.60
CA LEU A 25 -19.68 -9.42 4.56
C LEU A 25 -21.17 -9.63 4.93
N PHE A 26 -21.50 -9.62 6.22
CA PHE A 26 -22.87 -9.75 6.72
C PHE A 26 -23.54 -8.39 7.01
N GLY A 27 -22.84 -7.28 6.72
CA GLY A 27 -23.37 -5.94 6.92
C GLY A 27 -24.47 -5.61 5.90
N HIS A 28 -25.67 -5.28 6.38
CA HIS A 28 -26.85 -5.02 5.53
C HIS A 28 -26.92 -3.58 4.99
N SER A 29 -26.03 -2.68 5.44
CA SER A 29 -25.97 -1.32 4.89
C SER A 29 -25.29 -1.33 3.53
N ASN A 30 -25.87 -0.63 2.55
CA ASN A 30 -25.24 -0.38 1.24
C ASN A 30 -24.60 1.01 1.15
N SER A 31 -24.65 1.80 2.23
CA SER A 31 -24.05 3.14 2.26
C SER A 31 -23.28 3.37 3.58
N PRO A 32 -21.93 3.42 3.56
CA PRO A 32 -21.07 3.08 2.43
C PRO A 32 -21.09 1.58 2.12
N GLY A 33 -20.80 1.22 0.86
CA GLY A 33 -20.75 -0.17 0.41
C GLY A 33 -19.67 -1.04 1.10
N PRO A 34 -19.71 -2.37 0.93
CA PRO A 34 -18.83 -3.31 1.62
C PRO A 34 -17.33 -3.04 1.45
N THR A 35 -16.84 -2.73 0.24
CA THR A 35 -15.44 -2.36 0.02
C THR A 35 -15.09 -1.02 0.65
N ALA A 36 -15.94 -0.01 0.49
CA ALA A 36 -15.71 1.29 1.10
C ALA A 36 -15.61 1.21 2.64
N ARG A 37 -16.37 0.33 3.29
CA ARG A 37 -16.21 0.04 4.73
C ARG A 37 -14.86 -0.57 5.06
N MET A 38 -14.35 -1.48 4.23
CA MET A 38 -13.03 -2.08 4.43
C MET A 38 -11.89 -1.10 4.20
N TRP A 39 -12.02 -0.16 3.26
CA TRP A 39 -11.09 0.97 3.11
C TRP A 39 -11.02 1.80 4.39
N ASN A 40 -12.18 2.23 4.92
CA ASN A 40 -12.21 2.97 6.19
C ASN A 40 -11.59 2.17 7.35
N LEU A 41 -11.81 0.86 7.39
CA LEU A 41 -11.24 0.00 8.42
C LEU A 41 -9.71 -0.09 8.32
N ILE A 42 -9.15 -0.30 7.12
CA ILE A 42 -7.70 -0.40 6.98
C ILE A 42 -7.01 0.96 7.20
N ASP A 43 -7.67 2.07 6.85
CA ASP A 43 -7.18 3.42 7.13
C ASP A 43 -7.10 3.67 8.64
N PHE A 44 -8.14 3.28 9.38
CA PHE A 44 -8.13 3.32 10.84
C PHE A 44 -7.02 2.43 11.41
N TRP A 45 -6.83 1.23 10.86
CA TRP A 45 -5.77 0.32 11.28
C TRP A 45 -4.37 0.92 11.05
N ALA A 46 -4.15 1.52 9.88
CA ALA A 46 -2.92 2.21 9.53
C ALA A 46 -2.67 3.43 10.43
N LEU A 47 -3.71 4.16 10.81
CA LEU A 47 -3.62 5.26 11.77
C LEU A 47 -3.15 4.75 13.14
N LEU A 48 -3.75 3.68 13.66
CA LEU A 48 -3.35 3.07 14.92
C LEU A 48 -1.89 2.60 14.89
N ILE A 49 -1.49 1.90 13.82
CA ILE A 49 -0.11 1.46 13.64
C ILE A 49 0.85 2.66 13.61
N SER A 50 0.49 3.73 12.88
CA SER A 50 1.32 4.94 12.77
C SER A 50 1.52 5.60 14.13
N ILE A 51 0.45 5.77 14.91
CA ILE A 51 0.50 6.34 16.26
C ILE A 51 1.36 5.46 17.17
N MET A 52 1.13 4.14 17.18
CA MET A 52 1.89 3.20 18.00
C MET A 52 3.40 3.28 17.71
N LEU A 53 3.79 3.32 16.43
CA LEU A 53 5.18 3.40 16.02
C LEU A 53 5.80 4.75 16.35
N LEU A 54 5.09 5.86 16.16
CA LEU A 54 5.57 7.20 16.50
C LEU A 54 5.71 7.40 18.01
N VAL A 55 4.80 6.88 18.81
CA VAL A 55 4.93 6.90 20.28
C VAL A 55 6.16 6.10 20.71
N LYS A 56 6.40 4.93 20.11
CA LYS A 56 7.51 4.04 20.46
C LYS A 56 8.87 4.58 20.02
N HIS A 57 8.97 5.09 18.78
CA HIS A 57 10.24 5.43 18.14
C HIS A 57 10.50 6.93 18.00
N LYS A 58 9.52 7.78 18.35
CA LYS A 58 9.54 9.25 18.22
C LYS A 58 9.57 9.70 16.75
N LEU A 59 9.79 10.99 16.51
CA LEU A 59 9.86 11.54 15.16
C LEU A 59 11.19 11.17 14.46
N PRO A 60 11.16 11.00 13.12
CA PRO A 60 12.36 10.75 12.32
C PRO A 60 13.22 12.01 12.15
N ALA A 61 14.30 11.91 11.36
CA ALA A 61 15.17 13.05 11.09
C ALA A 61 14.47 14.13 10.24
N THR A 62 14.89 15.39 10.34
CA THR A 62 14.28 16.53 9.63
C THR A 62 14.15 16.32 8.12
N ARG A 63 15.15 15.69 7.50
CA ARG A 63 15.12 15.36 6.06
C ARG A 63 13.96 14.41 5.72
N GLU A 64 13.70 13.43 6.57
CA GLU A 64 12.62 12.45 6.37
C GLU A 64 11.25 13.08 6.65
N ILE A 65 11.17 13.99 7.63
CA ILE A 65 9.97 14.82 7.84
C ILE A 65 9.64 15.61 6.56
N LEU A 66 10.63 16.25 5.93
CA LEU A 66 10.41 16.96 4.68
C LEU A 66 9.91 16.03 3.57
N ILE A 67 10.51 14.85 3.41
CA ILE A 67 10.06 13.86 2.41
C ILE A 67 8.62 13.42 2.70
N SER A 68 8.27 13.17 3.96
CA SER A 68 6.90 12.86 4.39
C SER A 68 5.91 13.95 4.04
N VAL A 69 6.26 15.22 4.28
CA VAL A 69 5.43 16.38 3.90
C VAL A 69 5.24 16.45 2.38
N LEU A 70 6.30 16.23 1.59
CA LEU A 70 6.22 16.24 0.13
C LEU A 70 5.32 15.13 -0.41
N MET A 71 5.42 13.91 0.15
CA MET A 71 4.53 12.80 -0.21
C MET A 71 3.07 13.09 0.15
N ALA A 72 2.81 13.61 1.36
CA ALA A 72 1.47 14.00 1.78
C ALA A 72 0.88 15.11 0.90
N ALA A 73 1.69 16.10 0.50
CA ALA A 73 1.28 17.16 -0.41
C ALA A 73 0.96 16.62 -1.81
N ALA A 74 1.74 15.66 -2.32
CA ALA A 74 1.46 15.00 -3.59
C ALA A 74 0.15 14.20 -3.56
N VAL A 75 -0.13 13.49 -2.45
CA VAL A 75 -1.43 12.83 -2.24
C VAL A 75 -2.56 13.86 -2.14
N ALA A 76 -2.37 14.96 -1.42
CA ALA A 76 -3.37 16.03 -1.34
C ALA A 76 -3.68 16.61 -2.74
N ALA A 77 -2.66 16.80 -3.57
CA ALA A 77 -2.81 17.32 -4.93
C ALA A 77 -3.72 16.45 -5.81
N ALA A 78 -3.72 15.12 -5.60
CA ALA A 78 -4.60 14.19 -6.29
C ALA A 78 -6.09 14.50 -6.06
N TYR A 79 -6.45 14.98 -4.87
CA TYR A 79 -7.84 15.26 -4.46
C TYR A 79 -8.28 16.71 -4.62
N ILE A 80 -7.41 17.61 -5.11
CA ILE A 80 -7.81 18.99 -5.43
C ILE A 80 -8.96 18.95 -6.44
N ASN A 81 -10.06 19.63 -6.10
CA ASN A 81 -11.32 19.66 -6.84
C ASN A 81 -12.06 18.30 -6.93
N VAL A 82 -11.72 17.33 -6.09
CA VAL A 82 -12.42 16.03 -5.99
C VAL A 82 -13.20 15.96 -4.66
N SER A 83 -12.50 16.03 -3.52
CA SER A 83 -13.13 15.95 -2.20
C SER A 83 -12.20 16.51 -1.12
N LEU A 84 -12.66 17.56 -0.43
CA LEU A 84 -11.89 18.17 0.68
C LEU A 84 -11.63 17.17 1.81
N PHE A 85 -12.64 16.36 2.15
CA PHE A 85 -12.52 15.36 3.21
C PHE A 85 -11.49 14.28 2.85
N SER A 86 -11.55 13.73 1.63
CA SER A 86 -10.59 12.72 1.15
C SER A 86 -9.17 13.29 1.05
N MET A 87 -9.05 14.55 0.60
CA MET A 87 -7.79 15.28 0.55
C MET A 87 -7.12 15.35 1.93
N ILE A 88 -7.85 15.80 2.95
CA ILE A 88 -7.33 15.96 4.32
C ILE A 88 -6.98 14.60 4.92
N THR A 89 -7.90 13.63 4.83
CA THR A 89 -7.72 12.32 5.46
C THR A 89 -6.58 11.52 4.84
N ALA A 90 -6.55 11.38 3.52
CA ALA A 90 -5.50 10.62 2.82
C ALA A 90 -4.11 11.26 2.98
N SER A 91 -4.01 12.60 2.91
CA SER A 91 -2.73 13.29 3.09
C SER A 91 -2.24 13.25 4.54
N ALA A 92 -3.12 13.45 5.52
CA ALA A 92 -2.76 13.34 6.94
C ALA A 92 -2.30 11.92 7.30
N LEU A 93 -3.01 10.89 6.82
CA LEU A 93 -2.62 9.51 7.04
C LEU A 93 -1.31 9.16 6.33
N THR A 94 -1.09 9.64 5.10
CA THR A 94 0.20 9.50 4.39
C THR A 94 1.35 10.13 5.17
N LEU A 95 1.13 11.33 5.74
CA LEU A 95 2.10 12.02 6.58
C LEU A 95 2.46 11.18 7.81
N LEU A 96 1.45 10.77 8.59
CA LEU A 96 1.67 9.98 9.80
C LEU A 96 2.33 8.62 9.52
N ALA A 97 1.87 7.92 8.49
CA ALA A 97 2.40 6.63 8.09
C ALA A 97 3.86 6.74 7.63
N SER A 98 4.19 7.73 6.80
CA SER A 98 5.58 7.93 6.34
C SER A 98 6.51 8.35 7.48
N LEU A 99 6.06 9.20 8.42
CA LEU A 99 6.83 9.54 9.61
C LEU A 99 7.11 8.30 10.48
N ALA A 100 6.07 7.48 10.71
CA ALA A 100 6.18 6.23 11.46
C ALA A 100 7.13 5.22 10.79
N LEU A 101 7.04 5.12 9.47
CA LEU A 101 7.89 4.30 8.62
C LEU A 101 9.36 4.68 8.76
N PHE A 102 9.71 5.95 8.51
CA PHE A 102 11.08 6.43 8.60
C PHE A 102 11.63 6.32 10.02
N SER A 103 10.82 6.66 11.03
CA SER A 103 11.22 6.53 12.43
C SER A 103 11.59 5.09 12.80
N THR A 104 10.79 4.12 12.35
CA THR A 104 11.06 2.70 12.56
C THR A 104 12.34 2.24 11.84
N PHE A 105 12.57 2.72 10.61
CA PHE A 105 13.74 2.37 9.80
C PHE A 105 15.05 2.99 10.29
N ASN A 106 14.99 4.14 10.97
CA ASN A 106 16.13 4.70 11.68
C ASN A 106 16.51 3.86 12.90
N ARG A 107 15.52 3.26 13.57
CA ARG A 107 15.76 2.38 14.72
C ARG A 107 16.29 1.00 14.31
N HIS A 108 15.84 0.47 13.18
CA HIS A 108 16.17 -0.87 12.71
C HIS A 108 16.76 -0.84 11.29
N SER A 109 18.08 -0.68 11.18
CA SER A 109 18.77 -0.45 9.90
C SER A 109 18.97 -1.71 9.04
N GLU A 110 19.18 -2.90 9.63
CA GLU A 110 19.55 -4.11 8.88
C GLU A 110 18.39 -4.74 8.10
N GLY A 111 17.15 -4.57 8.58
CA GLY A 111 15.96 -5.16 7.98
C GLY A 111 15.03 -4.15 7.31
N ARG A 112 15.45 -2.89 7.13
CA ARG A 112 14.56 -1.85 6.56
C ARG A 112 14.38 -1.99 5.06
N LEU A 113 13.24 -1.51 4.57
CA LEU A 113 13.09 -1.21 3.16
C LEU A 113 13.90 0.05 2.82
N VAL A 114 14.51 0.06 1.64
CA VAL A 114 15.16 1.25 1.12
C VAL A 114 14.09 2.15 0.51
N PHE A 115 14.04 3.43 0.90
CA PHE A 115 13.07 4.37 0.32
C PHE A 115 13.37 4.64 -1.16
N LEU A 116 14.60 5.07 -1.46
CA LEU A 116 15.17 5.21 -2.81
C LEU A 116 16.62 4.77 -2.78
N ASN A 117 17.04 3.93 -3.73
CA ASN A 117 18.42 3.48 -3.80
C ASN A 117 19.33 4.55 -4.42
N THR A 118 19.94 5.38 -3.57
CA THR A 118 20.82 6.49 -3.96
C THR A 118 22.32 6.14 -3.91
N ALA A 119 22.70 4.86 -3.99
CA ALA A 119 24.11 4.45 -3.95
C ALA A 119 24.93 5.03 -5.13
N SER A 120 24.30 5.20 -6.30
CA SER A 120 24.88 5.86 -7.47
C SER A 120 23.80 6.41 -8.41
N ILE A 121 24.16 7.24 -9.38
CA ILE A 121 23.22 7.67 -10.43
C ILE A 121 22.68 6.45 -11.20
N LYS A 122 23.55 5.45 -11.45
CA LYS A 122 23.15 4.18 -12.07
C LYS A 122 22.09 3.45 -11.24
N SER A 123 22.20 3.45 -9.91
CA SER A 123 21.17 2.83 -9.07
C SER A 123 19.84 3.59 -9.17
N VAL A 124 19.83 4.91 -9.12
CA VAL A 124 18.59 5.68 -9.30
C VAL A 124 17.95 5.36 -10.66
N ALA A 125 18.75 5.33 -11.74
CA ALA A 125 18.27 4.97 -13.07
C ALA A 125 17.67 3.55 -13.12
N VAL A 126 18.31 2.56 -12.49
CA VAL A 126 17.78 1.18 -12.42
C VAL A 126 16.46 1.13 -11.65
N SER A 127 16.30 1.91 -10.59
CA SER A 127 15.02 1.98 -9.85
C SER A 127 13.90 2.51 -10.71
N ILE A 128 14.16 3.60 -11.45
CA ILE A 128 13.21 4.20 -12.39
C ILE A 128 12.86 3.21 -13.51
N LEU A 129 13.87 2.62 -14.17
CA LEU A 129 13.64 1.70 -15.29
C LEU A 129 12.91 0.43 -14.86
N THR A 130 13.24 -0.11 -13.69
CA THR A 130 12.59 -1.33 -13.17
C THR A 130 11.15 -1.04 -12.77
N GLY A 131 10.90 0.09 -12.09
CA GLY A 131 9.55 0.52 -11.76
C GLY A 131 8.71 0.78 -13.01
N ALA A 132 9.27 1.48 -13.99
CA ALA A 132 8.60 1.75 -15.25
C ALA A 132 8.26 0.48 -16.03
N ALA A 133 9.24 -0.41 -16.22
CA ALA A 133 9.03 -1.67 -16.92
C ALA A 133 7.98 -2.56 -16.23
N ALA A 134 8.07 -2.71 -14.90
CA ALA A 134 7.09 -3.48 -14.14
C ALA A 134 5.70 -2.85 -14.22
N GLY A 135 5.59 -1.53 -14.05
CA GLY A 135 4.32 -0.80 -14.14
C GLY A 135 3.66 -0.94 -15.51
N THR A 136 4.43 -0.84 -16.60
CA THR A 136 3.90 -1.02 -17.95
C THR A 136 3.40 -2.44 -18.18
N VAL A 137 4.18 -3.46 -17.80
CA VAL A 137 3.77 -4.87 -17.95
C VAL A 137 2.50 -5.15 -17.16
N LEU A 138 2.47 -4.76 -15.89
CA LEU A 138 1.31 -4.96 -15.02
C LEU A 138 0.09 -4.14 -15.47
N GLY A 139 0.31 -2.94 -16.03
CA GLY A 139 -0.77 -2.11 -16.57
C GLY A 139 -1.41 -2.76 -17.79
N VAL A 140 -0.63 -3.32 -18.70
CA VAL A 140 -1.15 -4.09 -19.84
C VAL A 140 -1.93 -5.32 -19.36
N VAL A 141 -1.39 -6.08 -18.40
CA VAL A 141 -2.10 -7.22 -17.80
C VAL A 141 -3.42 -6.76 -17.15
N ASN A 142 -3.43 -5.63 -16.45
CA ASN A 142 -4.64 -5.07 -15.85
C ASN A 142 -5.71 -4.76 -16.91
N LEU A 143 -5.32 -4.14 -18.03
CA LEU A 143 -6.24 -3.86 -19.14
C LEU A 143 -6.80 -5.16 -19.75
N MET A 144 -5.96 -6.16 -19.99
CA MET A 144 -6.41 -7.46 -20.54
C MET A 144 -7.42 -8.15 -19.61
N LEU A 145 -7.25 -8.02 -18.30
CA LEU A 145 -8.16 -8.60 -17.30
C LEU A 145 -9.45 -7.81 -17.12
N SER A 146 -9.49 -6.53 -17.51
CA SER A 146 -10.68 -5.70 -17.33
C SER A 146 -11.87 -6.19 -18.16
N GLY A 147 -11.62 -6.85 -19.30
CA GLY A 147 -12.64 -7.31 -20.24
C GLY A 147 -13.49 -6.18 -20.85
N GLN A 148 -13.08 -4.91 -20.67
CA GLN A 148 -13.78 -3.73 -21.16
C GLN A 148 -13.34 -3.38 -22.58
N ASP A 149 -14.17 -2.63 -23.29
CA ASP A 149 -13.81 -2.06 -24.58
C ASP A 149 -12.69 -1.01 -24.40
N LEU A 150 -11.62 -1.15 -25.17
CA LEU A 150 -10.43 -0.29 -25.14
C LEU A 150 -10.49 0.84 -26.18
N SER A 151 -11.62 1.00 -26.87
CA SER A 151 -11.83 2.03 -27.89
C SER A 151 -11.77 3.47 -27.34
N HIS A 152 -12.00 3.66 -26.03
CA HIS A 152 -12.08 4.97 -25.37
C HIS A 152 -10.74 5.47 -24.81
N TYR A 153 -9.68 5.45 -25.62
CA TYR A 153 -8.37 5.96 -25.22
C TYR A 153 -8.34 7.50 -25.14
N SER A 154 -7.91 8.05 -24.00
CA SER A 154 -7.59 9.48 -23.87
C SER A 154 -6.43 9.72 -22.90
N ILE A 155 -5.64 10.77 -23.16
CA ILE A 155 -4.59 11.21 -22.25
C ILE A 155 -5.00 12.55 -21.65
N GLN A 156 -5.17 12.59 -20.34
CA GLN A 156 -5.54 13.82 -19.63
C GLN A 156 -4.64 14.02 -18.40
N PHE A 157 -4.26 15.26 -18.12
CA PHE A 157 -3.42 15.59 -16.95
C PHE A 157 -4.05 15.11 -15.63
N ILE A 158 -5.37 15.13 -15.54
CA ILE A 158 -6.12 14.67 -14.36
C ILE A 158 -5.84 13.19 -14.02
N TYR A 159 -5.55 12.34 -15.01
CA TYR A 159 -5.23 10.93 -14.80
C TYR A 159 -3.89 10.75 -14.08
N PHE A 160 -2.87 11.48 -14.51
CA PHE A 160 -1.57 11.52 -13.85
C PHE A 160 -1.69 12.07 -12.42
N LYS A 161 -2.49 13.14 -12.26
CA LYS A 161 -2.72 13.78 -10.96
C LYS A 161 -3.38 12.82 -9.96
N ILE A 162 -4.44 12.12 -10.38
CA ILE A 162 -5.18 11.21 -9.50
C ILE A 162 -4.36 9.96 -9.17
N ALA A 163 -3.60 9.43 -10.14
CA ALA A 163 -2.73 8.27 -9.93
C ALA A 163 -1.63 8.50 -8.88
N LEU A 164 -1.30 9.75 -8.54
CA LEU A 164 -0.38 10.05 -7.43
C LEU A 164 -0.88 9.50 -6.09
N SER A 165 -2.21 9.54 -5.85
CA SER A 165 -2.77 9.04 -4.60
C SER A 165 -2.50 7.53 -4.43
N PRO A 166 -3.03 6.63 -5.26
CA PRO A 166 -2.80 5.20 -5.08
C PRO A 166 -1.29 4.84 -5.12
N ALA A 167 -0.53 5.47 -6.02
CA ALA A 167 0.93 5.26 -6.11
C ALA A 167 1.70 5.56 -4.82
N ILE A 168 1.31 6.61 -4.09
CA ILE A 168 2.00 7.02 -2.85
C ILE A 168 1.32 6.42 -1.63
N PHE A 169 0.01 6.64 -1.51
CA PHE A 169 -0.80 6.25 -0.37
C PHE A 169 -0.73 4.74 -0.16
N GLU A 170 -1.02 3.93 -1.19
CA GLU A 170 -1.12 2.48 -0.99
C GLU A 170 0.25 1.86 -0.72
N GLU A 171 1.29 2.32 -1.41
CA GLU A 171 2.66 1.81 -1.20
C GLU A 171 3.24 2.17 0.16
N ILE A 172 2.93 3.37 0.69
CA ILE A 172 3.41 3.83 2.00
C ILE A 172 2.51 3.31 3.13
N VAL A 173 1.23 3.58 3.06
CA VAL A 173 0.25 3.35 4.14
C VAL A 173 -0.16 1.89 4.22
N LEU A 174 -0.37 1.23 3.07
CA LEU A 174 -0.96 -0.11 3.02
C LEU A 174 0.07 -1.24 2.84
N ARG A 175 1.31 -0.91 2.42
CA ARG A 175 2.40 -1.90 2.28
C ARG A 175 3.57 -1.61 3.22
N ALA A 176 4.28 -0.50 3.01
CA ALA A 176 5.53 -0.22 3.73
C ALA A 176 5.32 -0.04 5.24
N LEU A 177 4.22 0.60 5.66
CA LEU A 177 3.86 0.76 7.07
C LEU A 177 3.62 -0.59 7.77
N PHE A 178 2.92 -1.52 7.12
CA PHE A 178 2.68 -2.86 7.65
C PHE A 178 3.98 -3.67 7.77
N TYR A 179 4.92 -3.47 6.85
CA TYR A 179 6.27 -4.00 6.97
C TYR A 179 7.02 -3.39 8.16
N ALA A 180 6.98 -2.07 8.32
CA ALA A 180 7.61 -1.37 9.44
C ALA A 180 7.02 -1.83 10.79
N PHE A 181 5.71 -2.06 10.84
CA PHE A 181 5.06 -2.64 12.00
C PHE A 181 5.64 -4.02 12.36
N CYS A 182 5.79 -4.92 11.38
CA CYS A 182 6.45 -6.21 11.58
C CYS A 182 7.88 -6.04 12.06
N LEU A 183 8.67 -5.16 11.41
CA LEU A 183 10.06 -4.91 11.76
C LEU A 183 10.19 -4.41 13.21
N SER A 184 9.31 -3.52 13.65
CA SER A 184 9.27 -2.98 15.01
C SER A 184 8.90 -4.04 16.07
N LEU A 185 7.92 -4.91 15.79
CA LEU A 185 7.51 -5.97 16.72
C LEU A 185 8.49 -7.15 16.78
N LEU A 186 9.21 -7.39 15.68
CA LEU A 186 10.26 -8.39 15.59
C LEU A 186 11.64 -7.83 15.96
N ASN A 187 11.68 -6.59 16.46
CA ASN A 187 12.86 -5.91 16.97
C ASN A 187 14.02 -5.89 15.95
N GLY A 188 13.70 -5.64 14.68
CA GLY A 188 14.65 -5.60 13.56
C GLY A 188 15.01 -6.97 12.96
N ARG A 189 14.62 -8.09 13.58
CA ARG A 189 15.09 -9.43 13.21
C ARG A 189 14.13 -10.12 12.24
N ILE A 190 14.31 -9.95 10.94
CA ILE A 190 13.56 -10.67 9.88
C ILE A 190 14.47 -11.72 9.22
N ASP A 191 15.04 -12.60 10.06
CA ASP A 191 16.07 -13.58 9.74
C ASP A 191 15.49 -14.96 9.43
N THR A 192 14.51 -15.41 10.22
CA THR A 192 13.88 -16.73 10.09
C THR A 192 12.86 -16.79 8.95
N ARG A 193 12.59 -17.99 8.43
CA ARG A 193 11.59 -18.23 7.38
C ARG A 193 10.19 -17.76 7.78
N VAL A 194 9.79 -18.03 9.03
CA VAL A 194 8.46 -17.64 9.55
C VAL A 194 8.35 -16.12 9.64
N ARG A 195 9.37 -15.42 10.16
CA ARG A 195 9.37 -13.96 10.25
C ARG A 195 9.35 -13.29 8.87
N LYS A 196 10.14 -13.83 7.93
CA LYS A 196 10.12 -13.40 6.52
C LYS A 196 8.72 -13.59 5.94
N PHE A 197 8.15 -14.79 6.05
CA PHE A 197 6.81 -15.06 5.57
C PHE A 197 5.79 -14.09 6.16
N THR A 198 5.80 -13.85 7.48
CA THR A 198 4.89 -12.89 8.11
C THR A 198 5.06 -11.47 7.58
N ALA A 199 6.30 -10.99 7.42
CA ALA A 199 6.53 -9.65 6.88
C ALA A 199 6.01 -9.50 5.44
N TRP A 200 6.26 -10.50 4.58
CA TRP A 200 5.72 -10.53 3.22
C TRP A 200 4.20 -10.64 3.19
N PHE A 201 3.63 -11.49 4.04
CA PHE A 201 2.19 -11.65 4.18
C PHE A 201 1.52 -10.33 4.57
N MET A 202 2.06 -9.63 5.57
CA MET A 202 1.51 -8.35 6.04
C MET A 202 1.68 -7.22 5.03
N MET A 203 2.67 -7.29 4.12
CA MET A 203 2.80 -6.34 3.01
C MET A 203 1.74 -6.55 1.92
N ILE A 204 1.15 -7.75 1.81
CA ILE A 204 0.32 -8.13 0.65
C ILE A 204 -1.14 -8.28 1.05
N ILE A 205 -1.42 -9.17 2.01
CA ILE A 205 -2.76 -9.70 2.24
C ILE A 205 -3.73 -8.70 2.86
N PRO A 206 -3.36 -7.90 3.89
CA PRO A 206 -4.29 -6.91 4.45
C PRO A 206 -4.85 -5.96 3.39
N HIS A 207 -3.98 -5.46 2.52
CA HIS A 207 -4.35 -4.58 1.42
C HIS A 207 -5.18 -5.32 0.36
N VAL A 208 -4.76 -6.50 -0.11
CA VAL A 208 -5.55 -7.26 -1.12
C VAL A 208 -6.96 -7.55 -0.64
N LEU A 209 -7.13 -7.88 0.66
CA LEU A 209 -8.44 -8.21 1.22
C LEU A 209 -9.46 -7.09 1.07
N ILE A 210 -9.07 -5.82 1.22
CA ILE A 210 -10.04 -4.70 1.19
C ILE A 210 -10.71 -4.51 -0.16
N HIS A 211 -10.12 -5.01 -1.25
CA HIS A 211 -10.68 -4.93 -2.60
C HIS A 211 -11.69 -6.05 -2.92
N THR A 212 -11.83 -7.03 -2.03
CA THR A 212 -12.58 -8.26 -2.31
C THR A 212 -14.01 -8.37 -1.75
N PRO A 213 -14.51 -7.52 -0.83
CA PRO A 213 -15.86 -7.68 -0.26
C PRO A 213 -16.98 -7.91 -1.27
N GLU A 214 -17.11 -7.12 -2.34
CA GLU A 214 -18.16 -7.33 -3.34
C GLU A 214 -17.98 -8.64 -4.11
N SER A 215 -16.73 -9.09 -4.31
CA SER A 215 -16.48 -10.38 -4.97
C SER A 215 -16.99 -11.56 -4.13
N PHE A 216 -16.87 -11.46 -2.80
CA PHE A 216 -17.44 -12.46 -1.89
C PHE A 216 -18.97 -12.41 -1.83
N ILE A 217 -19.54 -11.20 -1.82
CA ILE A 217 -20.99 -11.02 -1.70
C ILE A 217 -21.71 -11.42 -2.99
N ASN A 218 -21.20 -11.00 -4.14
CA ASN A 218 -21.84 -11.24 -5.44
C ASN A 218 -21.49 -12.63 -6.01
N GLY A 219 -20.28 -13.11 -5.73
CA GLY A 219 -19.71 -14.31 -6.33
C GLY A 219 -19.52 -15.50 -5.39
N GLY A 220 -19.82 -15.32 -4.11
CA GLY A 220 -19.56 -16.32 -3.07
C GLY A 220 -18.07 -16.51 -2.76
N ILE A 221 -17.81 -17.49 -1.88
CA ILE A 221 -16.47 -17.75 -1.32
C ILE A 221 -15.46 -18.10 -2.41
N VAL A 222 -15.83 -18.93 -3.39
CA VAL A 222 -14.91 -19.39 -4.44
C VAL A 222 -14.41 -18.21 -5.28
N GLN A 223 -15.31 -17.36 -5.76
CA GLN A 223 -14.92 -16.19 -6.55
C GLN A 223 -14.10 -15.19 -5.73
N GLY A 224 -14.50 -14.93 -4.49
CA GLY A 224 -13.74 -14.07 -3.58
C GLY A 224 -12.30 -14.57 -3.37
N MET A 225 -12.11 -15.87 -3.13
CA MET A 225 -10.79 -16.47 -2.96
C MET A 225 -9.94 -16.43 -4.24
N ILE A 226 -10.53 -16.69 -5.40
CA ILE A 226 -9.85 -16.55 -6.70
C ILE A 226 -9.37 -15.11 -6.88
N TYR A 227 -10.22 -14.13 -6.56
CA TYR A 227 -9.87 -12.72 -6.72
C TYR A 227 -8.76 -12.28 -5.76
N ILE A 228 -8.75 -12.76 -4.51
CA ILE A 228 -7.61 -12.58 -3.58
C ILE A 228 -6.32 -13.11 -4.21
N ILE A 229 -6.34 -14.35 -4.72
CA ILE A 229 -5.15 -14.99 -5.29
C ILE A 229 -4.66 -14.19 -6.51
N MET A 230 -5.56 -13.77 -7.40
CA MET A 230 -5.23 -12.97 -8.58
C MET A 230 -4.60 -11.63 -8.19
N LEU A 231 -5.24 -10.85 -7.31
CA LEU A 231 -4.72 -9.56 -6.88
C LEU A 231 -3.38 -9.71 -6.14
N ALA A 232 -3.24 -10.72 -5.29
CA ALA A 232 -2.00 -11.00 -4.58
C ALA A 232 -0.86 -11.37 -5.53
N LEU A 233 -1.09 -12.23 -6.53
CA LEU A 233 -0.03 -12.68 -7.44
C LEU A 233 0.32 -11.64 -8.51
N LEU A 234 -0.66 -10.90 -9.02
CA LEU A 234 -0.47 -9.97 -10.14
C LEU A 234 -0.07 -8.57 -9.71
N PHE A 235 -0.47 -8.11 -8.51
CA PHE A 235 -0.20 -6.75 -8.06
C PHE A 235 0.50 -6.72 -6.70
N GLY A 236 -0.07 -7.39 -5.70
CA GLY A 236 0.47 -7.39 -4.33
C GLY A 236 1.92 -7.87 -4.23
N LEU A 237 2.20 -9.06 -4.76
CA LEU A 237 3.51 -9.69 -4.73
C LEU A 237 4.53 -8.94 -5.59
N PRO A 238 4.25 -8.55 -6.85
CA PRO A 238 5.18 -7.75 -7.64
C PRO A 238 5.59 -6.44 -6.97
N PHE A 239 4.64 -5.67 -6.41
CA PHE A 239 4.96 -4.44 -5.71
C PHE A 239 5.76 -4.71 -4.42
N ALA A 240 5.40 -5.74 -3.65
CA ALA A 240 6.19 -6.15 -2.48
C ALA A 240 7.63 -6.57 -2.87
N VAL A 241 7.81 -7.27 -4.00
CA VAL A 241 9.12 -7.62 -4.55
C VAL A 241 9.92 -6.38 -4.92
N LEU A 242 9.32 -5.40 -5.60
CA LEU A 242 9.96 -4.13 -5.91
C LEU A 242 10.43 -3.42 -4.64
N GLN A 243 9.56 -3.28 -3.63
CA GLN A 243 9.94 -2.65 -2.37
C GLN A 243 11.11 -3.38 -1.66
N GLN A 244 11.05 -4.72 -1.60
CA GLN A 244 12.04 -5.55 -0.89
C GLN A 244 13.38 -5.70 -1.61
N LYS A 245 13.36 -5.76 -2.94
CA LYS A 245 14.55 -6.06 -3.76
C LYS A 245 15.17 -4.83 -4.40
N ARG A 246 14.40 -3.76 -4.57
CA ARG A 246 14.84 -2.52 -5.22
C ARG A 246 14.76 -1.34 -4.26
N ASP A 247 13.57 -0.77 -4.11
CA ASP A 247 13.23 0.31 -3.19
C ASP A 247 11.74 0.65 -3.28
N ILE A 248 11.22 1.37 -2.28
CA ILE A 248 9.82 1.79 -2.20
C ILE A 248 9.43 2.63 -3.42
N THR A 249 10.28 3.58 -3.83
CA THR A 249 9.99 4.47 -4.97
C THR A 249 9.76 3.75 -6.29
N SER A 250 10.43 2.62 -6.53
CA SER A 250 10.22 1.80 -7.73
C SER A 250 8.83 1.14 -7.75
N ALA A 251 8.31 0.74 -6.59
CA ALA A 251 6.95 0.22 -6.45
C ALA A 251 5.91 1.33 -6.62
N MET A 252 6.15 2.51 -6.03
CA MET A 252 5.30 3.71 -6.22
C MET A 252 5.18 4.08 -7.71
N LEU A 253 6.32 4.10 -8.42
CA LEU A 253 6.34 4.38 -9.85
C LEU A 253 5.58 3.30 -10.65
N ALA A 254 5.81 2.02 -10.34
CA ALA A 254 5.14 0.92 -11.02
C ALA A 254 3.62 1.00 -10.83
N HIS A 255 3.16 1.19 -9.59
CA HIS A 255 1.75 1.32 -9.25
C HIS A 255 1.11 2.52 -9.97
N GLY A 256 1.74 3.69 -9.88
CA GLY A 256 1.24 4.88 -10.58
C GLY A 256 1.13 4.68 -12.10
N ILE A 257 2.07 3.96 -12.73
CA ILE A 257 1.98 3.64 -14.16
C ILE A 257 0.83 2.67 -14.46
N VAL A 258 0.60 1.66 -13.61
CA VAL A 258 -0.57 0.76 -13.75
C VAL A 258 -1.86 1.58 -13.78
N ASP A 259 -2.03 2.50 -12.82
CA ASP A 259 -3.23 3.33 -12.73
C ASP A 259 -3.34 4.36 -13.86
N ILE A 260 -2.23 4.99 -14.26
CA ILE A 260 -2.23 5.90 -15.42
C ILE A 260 -2.68 5.14 -16.68
N ILE A 261 -2.12 3.95 -16.93
CA ILE A 261 -2.53 3.12 -18.07
C ILE A 261 -4.03 2.80 -17.96
N ARG A 262 -4.47 2.32 -16.79
CA ARG A 262 -5.88 2.02 -16.56
C ARG A 262 -6.78 3.22 -16.82
N PHE A 263 -6.45 4.41 -16.30
CA PHE A 263 -7.26 5.62 -16.44
C PHE A 263 -7.29 6.14 -17.87
N CYS A 264 -6.18 6.02 -18.61
CA CYS A 264 -6.13 6.43 -20.01
C CYS A 264 -7.06 5.60 -20.91
N PHE A 265 -7.30 4.33 -20.58
CA PHE A 265 -8.14 3.44 -21.39
C PHE A 265 -9.56 3.26 -20.85
N LEU A 266 -9.74 3.28 -19.52
CA LEU A 266 -11.01 2.96 -18.86
C LEU A 266 -11.65 4.17 -18.17
N GLY A 267 -10.99 5.33 -18.18
CA GLY A 267 -11.44 6.51 -17.45
C GLY A 267 -11.17 6.43 -15.94
N LEU A 268 -11.64 7.46 -15.23
CA LEU A 268 -11.48 7.56 -13.77
C LEU A 268 -12.54 6.72 -13.04
N PRO A 269 -12.22 6.17 -11.85
CA PRO A 269 -13.12 5.30 -11.10
C PRO A 269 -14.16 6.13 -10.29
N TYR A 270 -14.98 6.93 -10.98
CA TYR A 270 -16.07 7.72 -10.37
C TYR A 270 -17.43 7.07 -10.56
#